data_AF-A0A4U8TSE6-F1
#
_entry.id   AF-A0A4U8TSE6-F1
#
_cell.length_a   1.000
_cell.length_b   1.000
_cell.length_c   1.000
_cell.angle_alpha   90.00
_cell.angle_beta   90.00
_cell.angle_gamma   90.00
#
_symmetry.space_group_name_H-M   'P 1'
#
loop_
_entity.id
_entity.type
_entity.pdbx_description
1 polymer ?
#
loop_
_entity_poly.entity_id
_entity_poly.type
_entity_poly.pdbx_seq_one_letter_code
_entity_poly.pdbx_strand_id
1 'polypeptide(L)'
;MQDSLHCQVYLIFEDSTSAFATQRILSSPLLSEYNFSLELVPTPREYSNNCNLAVLLKWSEDSQEDNKAEFIESIHTLLAQKHIKHDIIYS
;
A
#
# COMPACT_ATOMS: atom_id res chain seq x y z
N MET A 1 2.11 -11.65 21.30
CA MET A 1 1.89 -10.19 21.19
C MET A 1 1.24 -10.00 19.83
N GLN A 2 -0.07 -9.70 19.81
CA GLN A 2 -0.78 -9.39 18.57
C GLN A 2 -0.53 -7.91 18.30
N ASP A 3 0.42 -7.63 17.41
CA ASP A 3 0.59 -6.29 16.83
C ASP A 3 -0.66 -5.98 16.02
N SER A 4 -1.57 -5.24 16.61
CA SER A 4 -2.83 -4.88 15.98
C SER A 4 -2.58 -3.75 14.98
N LEU A 5 -2.23 -4.09 13.75
CA LEU A 5 -2.23 -3.14 12.64
C LEU A 5 -3.69 -2.72 12.38
N HIS A 6 -4.05 -1.51 12.81
CA HIS A 6 -5.45 -1.04 12.82
C HIS A 6 -5.84 -0.31 11.52
N CYS A 7 -4.90 0.38 10.88
CA CYS A 7 -5.13 1.07 9.61
C CYS A 7 -4.94 0.11 8.44
N GLN A 8 -5.90 0.04 7.52
CA GLN A 8 -5.85 -0.81 6.34
C GLN A 8 -6.25 -0.04 5.09
N VAL A 9 -5.45 -0.19 4.02
CA VAL A 9 -5.67 0.52 2.77
C VAL A 9 -5.38 -0.40 1.59
N TYR A 10 -6.22 -0.33 0.57
CA TYR A 10 -6.02 -1.02 -0.69
C TYR A 10 -5.39 -0.09 -1.72
N LEU A 11 -4.27 -0.53 -2.29
CA LEU A 11 -3.72 0.05 -3.52
C LEU A 11 -4.31 -0.73 -4.70
N ILE A 12 -5.06 -0.04 -5.55
CA ILE A 12 -5.71 -0.58 -6.75
C ILE A 12 -4.90 -0.17 -7.97
N PHE A 13 -4.79 -1.07 -8.96
CA PHE A 13 -3.93 -0.88 -10.13
C PHE A 13 -4.69 -1.07 -11.45
N GLU A 14 -4.15 -0.50 -12.53
CA GLU A 14 -4.66 -0.75 -13.89
C GLU A 14 -4.37 -2.19 -14.36
N ASP A 15 -3.23 -2.77 -13.94
CA ASP A 15 -2.81 -4.12 -14.34
C ASP A 15 -2.04 -4.86 -13.23
N SER A 16 -1.90 -6.18 -13.40
CA SER A 16 -1.20 -7.05 -12.44
C SER A 16 0.30 -6.74 -12.35
N THR A 17 0.91 -6.27 -13.43
CA THR A 17 2.34 -5.93 -13.46
C THR A 17 2.64 -4.80 -12.48
N SER A 18 1.76 -3.80 -12.43
CA SER A 18 1.81 -2.67 -11.51
C SER A 18 1.64 -3.11 -10.05
N ALA A 19 0.75 -4.07 -9.79
CA ALA A 19 0.56 -4.64 -8.46
C ALA A 19 1.83 -5.37 -7.95
N PHE A 20 2.42 -6.23 -8.79
CA PHE A 20 3.66 -6.93 -8.43
C PHE A 20 4.86 -5.99 -8.29
N ALA A 21 4.98 -5.00 -9.17
CA ALA A 21 6.03 -3.99 -9.08
C ALA A 21 5.92 -3.19 -7.77
N THR A 22 4.71 -2.76 -7.42
CA THR A 22 4.43 -2.04 -6.18
C THR A 22 4.77 -2.86 -4.95
N GLN A 23 4.33 -4.12 -4.88
CA GLN A 23 4.67 -5.00 -3.76
C GLN A 23 6.20 -5.09 -3.57
N ARG A 24 6.96 -5.24 -4.66
CA ARG A 24 8.43 -5.31 -4.61
C ARG A 24 9.07 -3.99 -4.18
N ILE A 25 8.56 -2.85 -4.66
CA ILE A 25 9.10 -1.52 -4.33
C ILE A 25 8.84 -1.19 -2.87
N LEU A 26 7.61 -1.43 -2.40
CA LEU A 26 7.24 -1.10 -1.02
C LEU A 26 7.81 -2.10 -0.01
N SER A 27 8.17 -3.32 -0.42
CA SER A 27 8.94 -4.26 0.42
C SER A 27 10.43 -3.88 0.52
N SER A 28 10.85 -2.77 -0.09
CA SER A 28 12.23 -2.28 -0.03
C SER A 28 12.60 -1.83 1.39
N PRO A 29 13.88 -2.00 1.80
CA PRO A 29 14.37 -1.48 3.09
C PRO A 29 14.26 0.05 3.22
N LEU A 30 13.94 0.79 2.16
CA LEU A 30 13.71 2.24 2.23
C LEU A 30 12.55 2.63 3.16
N LEU A 31 11.60 1.73 3.39
CA LEU A 31 10.47 1.98 4.28
C LEU A 31 10.62 1.23 5.62
N SER A 32 11.77 0.60 5.91
CA SER A 32 11.92 -0.24 7.10
C SER A 32 11.77 0.50 8.44
N GLU A 33 11.80 1.84 8.40
CA GLU A 33 11.54 2.69 9.56
C GLU A 33 10.04 2.73 9.96
N TYR A 34 9.15 2.38 9.03
CA TYR A 34 7.72 2.31 9.27
C TYR A 34 7.31 0.90 9.70
N ASN A 35 6.45 0.80 10.71
CA ASN A 35 5.85 -0.48 11.12
C ASN A 35 4.59 -0.77 10.28
N PHE A 36 4.78 -1.41 9.13
CA PHE A 36 3.70 -1.78 8.21
C PHE A 36 3.89 -3.20 7.65
N SER A 37 2.79 -3.74 7.12
CA SER A 37 2.79 -4.98 6.35
C SER A 37 2.15 -4.78 4.98
N LEU A 38 2.56 -5.62 4.04
CA LEU A 38 2.06 -5.64 2.67
C LEU A 38 1.62 -7.05 2.31
N GLU A 39 0.42 -7.17 1.75
CA GLU A 39 -0.11 -8.43 1.24
C GLU A 39 -0.65 -8.21 -0.17
N LEU A 40 -0.28 -9.09 -1.11
CA LEU A 40 -0.93 -9.13 -2.42
C LEU A 40 -2.23 -9.91 -2.29
N VAL A 41 -3.35 -9.25 -2.54
CA VAL A 41 -4.70 -9.79 -2.30
C VAL A 41 -5.59 -9.62 -3.53
N PRO A 42 -6.71 -10.35 -3.63
CA PRO A 42 -7.71 -10.05 -4.64
C PRO A 42 -8.26 -8.62 -4.48
N THR A 43 -8.41 -7.90 -5.58
CA THR A 43 -9.03 -6.58 -5.59
C THR A 43 -10.47 -6.67 -5.06
N PRO A 44 -10.92 -5.75 -4.19
CA PRO A 44 -12.32 -5.72 -3.77
C PRO A 44 -13.25 -5.61 -4.97
N ARG A 45 -14.39 -6.31 -4.91
CA ARG A 45 -15.29 -6.50 -6.05
C ARG A 45 -15.79 -5.19 -6.68
N GLU A 46 -15.88 -4.12 -5.91
CA GLU A 46 -16.31 -2.79 -6.34
C GLU A 46 -15.26 -2.10 -7.25
N TYR A 47 -14.01 -2.55 -7.20
CA TYR A 47 -12.86 -1.96 -7.89
C TYR A 47 -12.13 -2.94 -8.83
N SER A 48 -12.63 -4.18 -8.96
CA SER A 48 -12.00 -5.24 -9.76
C SER A 48 -12.21 -5.09 -11.28
N ASN A 49 -12.65 -3.93 -11.77
CA ASN A 49 -12.97 -3.73 -13.19
C ASN A 49 -11.73 -3.79 -14.10
N ASN A 50 -10.56 -3.43 -13.58
CA ASN A 50 -9.32 -3.33 -14.35
C ASN A 50 -8.30 -4.42 -13.97
N CYS A 51 -7.93 -4.49 -12.69
CA CYS A 51 -7.03 -5.50 -12.16
C CYS A 51 -7.71 -6.32 -11.06
N ASN A 52 -7.52 -7.64 -11.09
CA ASN A 52 -8.01 -8.56 -10.05
C ASN A 52 -7.05 -8.66 -8.85
N LEU A 53 -5.93 -7.95 -8.86
CA LEU A 53 -4.94 -7.91 -7.79
C LEU A 53 -4.80 -6.50 -7.22
N ALA A 54 -4.74 -6.42 -5.90
CA ALA A 54 -4.47 -5.22 -5.13
C ALA A 54 -3.34 -5.48 -4.13
N VAL A 55 -2.76 -4.41 -3.62
CA VAL A 55 -1.84 -4.49 -2.48
C VAL A 55 -2.57 -3.97 -1.25
N LEU A 56 -2.74 -4.84 -0.27
CA LEU A 56 -3.25 -4.49 1.05
C LEU A 56 -2.09 -4.01 1.91
N LEU A 57 -2.13 -2.74 2.28
CA LEU A 57 -1.20 -2.09 3.17
C LEU A 57 -1.84 -1.98 4.56
N LYS A 58 -1.16 -2.48 5.59
CA LYS A 58 -1.60 -2.36 6.99
C LYS A 58 -0.51 -1.70 7.83
N TRP A 59 -0.85 -0.78 8.72
CA TRP A 59 0.11 -0.18 9.65
C TRP A 59 -0.51 0.11 11.01
N SER A 60 0.33 0.31 12.03
CA SER A 60 -0.15 0.67 13.38
C SER A 60 -0.40 2.18 13.48
N GLU A 61 -1.53 2.55 14.09
CA GLU A 61 -1.85 3.95 14.40
C GLU A 61 -1.10 4.48 15.63
N ASP A 62 -0.48 3.59 16.43
CA ASP A 62 0.09 3.96 17.74
C ASP A 62 1.34 4.85 17.67
N SER A 63 1.86 5.16 16.48
CA SER A 63 3.03 6.02 16.31
C SER A 63 2.75 7.20 15.38
N GLN A 64 2.18 8.26 15.97
CA GLN A 64 2.15 9.65 15.49
C GLN A 64 1.35 9.91 14.20
N GLU A 65 0.21 10.59 14.32
CA GLU A 65 -0.61 11.06 13.19
C GLU A 65 0.20 11.85 12.15
N ASP A 66 1.19 12.64 12.58
CA ASP A 66 2.09 13.39 11.69
C ASP A 66 2.88 12.47 10.75
N ASN A 67 3.22 11.26 11.21
CA ASN A 67 4.01 10.28 10.46
C ASN A 67 3.17 9.53 9.41
N LYS A 68 1.84 9.53 9.54
CA LYS A 68 0.93 8.88 8.59
C LYS A 68 0.87 9.63 7.26
N ALA A 69 0.78 10.96 7.30
CA ALA A 69 0.76 11.76 6.07
C ALA A 69 2.08 11.63 5.31
N GLU A 70 3.21 11.72 6.03
CA GLU A 70 4.54 11.54 5.46
C GLU A 70 4.77 10.13 4.90
N PHE A 71 4.25 9.10 5.57
CA PHE A 71 4.32 7.72 5.08
C PHE A 71 3.54 7.53 3.77
N ILE A 72 2.30 8.02 3.71
CA ILE A 72 1.48 7.94 2.49
C ILE A 72 2.08 8.78 1.36
N GLU A 73 2.61 9.97 1.66
CA GLU A 73 3.33 10.80 0.69
C GLU A 73 4.59 10.11 0.17
N SER A 74 5.32 9.40 1.03
CA SER A 74 6.49 8.61 0.64
C SER A 74 6.10 7.47 -0.30
N ILE A 75 4.99 6.77 -0.04
CA ILE A 75 4.45 5.74 -0.94
C ILE A 75 4.10 6.37 -2.29
N HIS A 76 3.33 7.46 -2.31
CA HIS A 76 2.98 8.15 -3.56
C HIS A 76 4.22 8.55 -4.36
N THR A 77 5.21 9.12 -3.69
CA THR A 77 6.46 9.56 -4.32
C THR A 77 7.22 8.38 -4.93
N LEU A 78 7.37 7.27 -4.20
CA LEU A 78 8.05 6.07 -4.68
C LEU A 78 7.35 5.46 -5.91
N LEU A 79 6.01 5.40 -5.89
CA LEU A 79 5.24 4.85 -7.01
C LEU A 79 5.25 5.79 -8.21
N ALA A 80 5.18 7.11 -8.00
CA ALA A 80 5.28 8.11 -9.06
C ALA A 80 6.65 8.08 -9.75
N GLN A 81 7.75 7.93 -9.00
CA GLN A 81 9.10 7.77 -9.55
C GLN A 81 9.24 6.53 -10.44
N LYS A 82 8.39 5.53 -10.26
CA LYS A 82 8.36 4.29 -11.06
C LYS A 82 7.27 4.30 -12.13
N HIS A 83 6.58 5.43 -12.31
CA HIS A 83 5.45 5.60 -13.22
C HIS A 83 4.33 4.58 -13.00
N ILE A 84 4.12 4.14 -11.76
CA ILE A 84 3.06 3.19 -11.42
C ILE A 84 1.79 3.97 -11.10
N LYS A 85 0.79 3.83 -11.97
CA LYS A 85 -0.54 4.38 -11.73
C LYS A 85 -1.28 3.53 -10.70
N HIS A 86 -1.90 4.18 -9.73
CA HIS A 86 -2.58 3.53 -8.62
C HIS A 86 -3.66 4.44 -8.05
N ASP A 87 -4.70 3.82 -7.50
CA ASP A 87 -5.68 4.48 -6.63
C ASP A 87 -5.54 3.94 -5.20
N ILE A 88 -5.72 4.80 -4.21
CA ILE A 88 -5.61 4.47 -2.79
C ILE A 88 -7.00 4.51 -2.15
N ILE A 89 -7.44 3.38 -1.58
CA ILE A 89 -8.77 3.23 -0.98
C ILE A 89 -8.65 2.84 0.47
N TYR A 90 -9.13 3.71 1.36
CA TYR A 90 -9.17 3.47 2.80
C TYR A 90 -10.30 2.49 3.14
N SER A 91 -9.99 1.48 3.97
CA SER A 91 -10.96 0.50 4.46
C SER A 91 -11.48 0.84 5.85
#